data_AF-A0A820ZZH4-F1
#
_entry.id   AF-A0A820ZZH4-F1
#
_cell.length_a   1.000
_cell.length_b   1.000
_cell.length_c   1.000
_cell.angle_alpha   90.00
_cell.angle_beta   90.00
_cell.angle_gamma   90.00
#
_symmetry.space_group_name_H-M   'P 1'
#
loop_
_entity.id
_entity.type
_entity.pdbx_description
1 polymer ?
#
loop_
_entity_poly.entity_id
_entity_poly.type
_entity_poly.pdbx_seq_one_letter_code
_entity_poly.pdbx_strand_id
1 'polypeptide(L)'
;MKIFEQLKERKQKSDETVTSYYDAIIKLCHKYDASMSQKMMISWLENGIKNALKIQIKQQMKFLSESARTTQAVLEIAKDEQELLDENVPEHETTAPYVPYFANTVSTSSAHPTDSLTLF
;
A
#
# COMPACT_ATOMS: atom_id res chain seq x y z
N MET A 1 25.26 19.52 -11.89
CA MET A 1 24.91 18.16 -11.43
C MET A 1 24.67 17.29 -12.66
N LYS A 2 25.39 16.18 -12.81
CA LYS A 2 25.31 15.33 -14.01
C LYS A 2 23.99 14.56 -13.99
N ILE A 3 23.34 14.34 -15.14
CA ILE A 3 22.03 13.64 -15.22
C ILE A 3 22.12 12.24 -14.60
N PHE A 4 23.28 11.57 -14.75
CA PHE A 4 23.57 10.30 -14.11
C PHE A 4 23.50 10.34 -12.57
N GLU A 5 23.99 11.42 -11.94
CA GLU A 5 23.91 11.59 -10.49
C GLU A 5 22.46 11.77 -10.05
N GLN A 6 21.69 12.54 -10.81
CA GLN A 6 20.25 12.71 -10.57
C GLN A 6 19.51 11.37 -10.64
N LEU A 7 19.79 10.51 -11.64
CA LEU A 7 19.21 9.16 -11.73
C LEU A 7 19.59 8.30 -10.52
N LYS A 8 20.85 8.38 -10.06
CA LYS A 8 21.36 7.59 -8.93
C LYS A 8 20.74 7.98 -7.60
N GLU A 9 20.50 9.27 -7.39
CA GLU A 9 19.96 9.80 -6.14
C GLU A 9 18.43 9.84 -6.14
N ARG A 10 17.79 9.69 -7.30
CA ARG A 10 16.34 9.79 -7.43
C ARG A 10 15.65 8.59 -6.78
N LYS A 11 15.04 8.84 -5.63
CA LYS A 11 14.11 7.92 -4.96
C LYS A 11 12.70 8.48 -5.00
N GLN A 12 11.70 7.62 -5.02
CA GLN A 12 10.30 8.00 -4.88
C GLN A 12 10.09 8.62 -3.50
N LYS A 13 9.49 9.81 -3.46
CA LYS A 13 9.16 10.48 -2.19
C LYS A 13 7.94 9.82 -1.53
N SER A 14 7.76 10.02 -0.23
CA SER A 14 6.63 9.44 0.52
C SER A 14 5.28 9.93 0.02
N ASP A 15 5.20 11.22 -0.34
CA ASP A 15 4.04 11.96 -0.84
C ASP A 15 3.88 11.87 -2.38
N GLU A 16 4.84 11.26 -3.06
CA GLU A 16 4.83 11.16 -4.52
C GLU A 16 4.14 9.89 -5.02
N THR A 17 3.23 10.06 -5.98
CA THR A 17 2.55 8.96 -6.67
C THR A 17 3.53 8.17 -7.52
N VAL A 18 3.25 6.88 -7.72
CA VAL A 18 4.14 6.03 -8.53
C VAL A 18 4.26 6.51 -9.97
N THR A 19 3.16 7.03 -10.55
CA THR A 19 3.14 7.59 -11.91
C THR A 19 4.04 8.81 -12.05
N SER A 20 3.99 9.74 -11.08
CA SER A 20 4.85 10.93 -11.09
C SER A 20 6.34 10.56 -11.01
N TYR A 21 6.68 9.62 -10.12
CA TYR A 21 8.04 9.13 -9.98
C TYR A 21 8.53 8.46 -11.28
N TYR A 22 7.69 7.62 -11.86
CA TYR A 22 7.98 6.91 -13.10
C TYR A 22 8.26 7.89 -14.25
N ASP A 23 7.38 8.85 -14.48
CA ASP A 23 7.55 9.86 -15.54
C ASP A 23 8.84 10.67 -15.37
N ALA A 24 9.19 11.00 -14.12
CA ALA A 24 10.42 11.71 -13.82
C ALA A 24 11.66 10.88 -14.19
N ILE A 25 11.68 9.59 -13.86
CA ILE A 25 12.78 8.68 -14.21
C ILE A 25 12.87 8.50 -15.73
N ILE A 26 11.77 8.24 -16.43
CA ILE A 26 11.78 8.07 -17.89
C ILE A 26 12.30 9.33 -18.58
N LYS A 27 11.86 10.52 -18.15
CA LYS A 27 12.38 11.80 -18.67
C LYS A 27 13.88 11.96 -18.42
N LEU A 28 14.38 11.56 -17.24
CA LEU A 28 15.81 11.62 -16.93
C LEU A 28 16.61 10.59 -17.74
N CYS A 29 16.08 9.38 -17.95
CA CYS A 29 16.69 8.36 -18.79
C CYS A 29 16.84 8.87 -20.23
N HIS A 30 15.78 9.39 -20.85
CA HIS A 30 15.85 9.93 -22.21
C HIS A 30 16.73 11.18 -22.34
N LYS A 31 16.84 12.00 -21.28
CA LYS A 31 17.76 13.15 -21.26
C LYS A 31 19.23 12.71 -21.17
N TYR A 32 19.50 11.61 -20.48
CA TYR A 32 20.85 11.04 -20.39
C TYR A 32 21.24 10.33 -21.68
N ASP A 33 20.35 9.48 -22.19
CA ASP A 33 20.51 8.70 -23.41
C ASP A 33 19.12 8.39 -24.00
N ALA A 34 18.82 8.98 -25.16
CA ALA A 34 17.54 8.80 -25.84
C ALA A 34 17.30 7.36 -26.29
N SER A 35 18.38 6.58 -26.46
CA SER A 35 18.34 5.17 -26.89
C SER A 35 18.51 4.20 -25.74
N MET A 36 18.33 4.66 -24.49
CA MET A 36 18.51 3.81 -23.31
C MET A 36 17.58 2.59 -23.35
N SER A 37 18.14 1.41 -23.06
CA SER A 37 17.38 0.17 -23.10
C SER A 37 16.33 0.07 -21.97
N GLN A 38 15.22 -0.63 -22.25
CA GLN A 38 14.17 -0.92 -21.28
C GLN A 38 14.73 -1.56 -19.99
N LYS A 39 15.66 -2.52 -20.13
CA LYS A 39 16.32 -3.18 -19.00
C LYS A 39 17.04 -2.18 -18.08
N MET A 40 17.71 -1.19 -18.66
CA MET A 40 18.43 -0.18 -17.88
C MET A 40 17.45 0.78 -17.20
N MET A 41 16.38 1.21 -17.88
CA MET A 41 15.33 2.04 -17.30
C MET A 41 14.61 1.33 -16.14
N ILE A 42 14.28 0.04 -16.31
CA ILE A 42 13.68 -0.78 -15.25
C ILE A 42 14.61 -0.85 -14.03
N SER A 43 15.92 -1.03 -14.24
CA SER A 43 16.89 -1.02 -13.14
C SER A 43 16.87 0.30 -12.36
N TRP A 44 16.77 1.45 -13.04
CA TRP A 44 16.62 2.75 -12.36
C TRP A 44 15.32 2.82 -11.57
N LEU A 45 14.20 2.40 -12.16
CA LEU A 45 12.90 2.40 -11.51
C LEU A 45 12.90 1.54 -10.23
N GLU A 46 13.36 0.29 -10.32
CA GLU A 46 13.41 -0.66 -9.19
C GLU A 46 14.33 -0.21 -8.04
N ASN A 47 15.35 0.60 -8.34
CA ASN A 47 16.29 1.05 -7.32
C ASN A 47 15.73 2.21 -6.48
N GLY A 48 14.95 3.10 -7.09
CA GLY A 48 14.42 4.28 -6.39
C GLY A 48 12.97 4.15 -5.92
N ILE A 49 12.20 3.17 -6.38
CA ILE A 49 10.80 2.98 -5.97
C ILE A 49 10.67 2.57 -4.50
N LYS A 50 9.53 2.88 -3.86
CA LYS A 50 9.24 2.48 -2.47
C LYS A 50 9.41 0.97 -2.28
N ASN A 51 10.03 0.57 -1.16
CA ASN A 51 10.31 -0.85 -0.87
C ASN A 51 9.06 -1.74 -0.86
N ALA A 52 7.91 -1.22 -0.39
CA ALA A 52 6.65 -1.96 -0.39
C ALA A 52 6.23 -2.37 -1.82
N LEU A 53 6.26 -1.42 -2.75
CA LEU A 53 5.96 -1.66 -4.17
C LEU A 53 7.07 -2.49 -4.85
N LYS A 54 8.33 -2.26 -4.49
CA LYS A 54 9.49 -2.95 -5.09
C LYS A 54 9.39 -4.46 -5.01
N ILE A 55 8.97 -4.99 -3.86
CA ILE A 55 8.87 -6.44 -3.65
C ILE A 55 7.80 -7.03 -4.58
N GLN A 56 6.63 -6.39 -4.63
CA GLN A 56 5.51 -6.83 -5.45
C GLN A 56 5.82 -6.75 -6.94
N ILE A 57 6.39 -5.62 -7.40
CA ILE A 57 6.82 -5.45 -8.79
C ILE A 57 7.79 -6.54 -9.20
N LYS A 58 8.82 -6.82 -8.38
CA LYS A 58 9.79 -7.88 -8.68
C LYS A 58 9.16 -9.26 -8.75
N GLN A 59 8.22 -9.54 -7.85
CA GLN A 59 7.51 -10.80 -7.83
C GLN A 59 6.66 -10.97 -9.08
N GLN A 60 5.83 -10.00 -9.42
CA GLN A 60 4.97 -10.04 -10.61
C GLN A 60 5.79 -10.05 -11.91
N MET A 61 6.85 -9.23 -12.02
CA MET A 61 7.77 -9.20 -13.16
C MET A 61 8.46 -10.54 -13.44
N LYS A 62 8.70 -11.34 -12.40
CA LYS A 62 9.31 -12.67 -12.55
C LYS A 62 8.43 -13.61 -13.36
N PHE A 63 7.10 -13.47 -13.27
CA PHE A 63 6.13 -14.28 -14.00
C PHE A 63 5.92 -13.81 -15.44
N LEU A 64 6.34 -12.59 -15.78
CA LEU A 64 6.30 -12.09 -17.15
C LEU A 64 7.41 -12.70 -18.01
N SER A 65 7.07 -12.97 -19.27
CA SER A 65 8.03 -13.30 -20.32
C SER A 65 8.99 -12.14 -20.57
N GLU A 66 10.17 -12.43 -21.12
CA GLU A 66 11.20 -11.40 -21.35
C GLU A 66 10.70 -10.25 -22.25
N SER A 67 9.90 -10.56 -23.28
CA SER A 67 9.31 -9.56 -24.17
C SER A 67 8.25 -8.67 -23.49
N ALA A 68 7.61 -9.15 -22.42
CA ALA A 68 6.63 -8.41 -21.65
C ALA A 68 7.25 -7.55 -20.53
N ARG A 69 8.54 -7.76 -20.21
CA ARG A 69 9.26 -6.98 -19.17
C ARG A 69 9.67 -5.61 -19.69
N THR A 70 8.67 -4.75 -19.77
CA THR A 70 8.81 -3.36 -20.18
C THR A 70 8.68 -2.44 -18.99
N THR A 71 9.20 -1.22 -19.15
CA THR A 71 8.93 -0.12 -18.21
C THR A 71 7.43 0.11 -18.06
N GLN A 72 6.61 -0.09 -19.10
CA GLN A 72 5.16 0.07 -18.97
C GLN A 72 4.55 -0.98 -18.04
N ALA A 73 4.96 -2.24 -18.15
CA ALA A 73 4.51 -3.29 -17.24
C ALA A 73 4.90 -2.98 -15.78
N VAL A 74 6.04 -2.31 -15.54
CA VAL A 74 6.42 -1.85 -14.19
C VAL A 74 5.40 -0.86 -13.66
N LEU A 75 4.98 0.09 -14.48
CA LEU A 75 4.01 1.11 -14.10
C LEU A 75 2.64 0.49 -13.83
N GLU A 76 2.17 -0.42 -14.67
CA GLU A 76 0.86 -1.10 -14.50
C GLU A 76 0.81 -1.85 -13.17
N ILE A 77 1.78 -2.75 -12.92
CA ILE A 77 1.87 -3.49 -11.65
C ILE A 77 1.93 -2.54 -10.45
N ALA A 78 2.74 -1.47 -10.55
CA ALA A 78 2.93 -0.58 -9.42
C ALA A 78 1.69 0.28 -9.13
N LYS A 79 0.84 0.55 -10.14
CA LYS A 79 -0.45 1.22 -9.95
C LYS A 79 -1.44 0.30 -9.26
N ASP A 80 -1.56 -0.94 -9.72
CA ASP A 80 -2.47 -1.93 -9.14
C ASP A 80 -2.14 -2.15 -7.65
N GLU A 81 -0.86 -2.29 -7.31
CA GLU A 81 -0.41 -2.44 -5.93
C GLU A 81 -0.59 -1.17 -5.08
N GLN A 82 -0.46 0.02 -5.69
CA GLN A 82 -0.70 1.27 -4.97
C GLN A 82 -2.19 1.43 -4.62
N GLU A 83 -3.09 1.06 -5.54
CA GLU A 83 -4.54 1.08 -5.30
C GLU A 83 -4.94 0.17 -4.13
N LEU A 84 -4.40 -1.04 -4.08
CA LEU A 84 -4.64 -1.99 -2.97
C LEU A 84 -4.13 -1.48 -1.62
N LEU A 85 -3.04 -0.72 -1.60
CA LEU A 85 -2.48 -0.10 -0.39
C LEU A 85 -3.33 1.09 0.07
N ASP A 86 -3.83 1.89 -0.86
CA ASP A 86 -4.68 3.04 -0.57
C ASP A 86 -6.07 2.59 -0.06
N GLU A 87 -6.62 1.48 -0.57
CA GLU A 87 -7.87 0.87 -0.07
C GLU A 87 -7.75 0.29 1.35
N ASN A 88 -6.54 -0.07 1.80
CA ASN A 88 -6.29 -0.62 3.14
C ASN A 88 -6.00 0.45 4.21
N VAL A 89 -6.05 1.73 3.87
CA VAL A 89 -6.03 2.79 4.89
C VAL A 89 -7.38 2.76 5.58
N PRO A 90 -7.45 2.44 6.90
CA PRO A 90 -8.70 2.57 7.62
C PRO A 90 -9.11 4.03 7.48
N GLU A 91 -10.25 4.28 6.83
CA GLU A 91 -10.94 5.55 6.97
C GLU A 91 -10.93 5.86 8.46
N HIS A 92 -10.31 6.98 8.84
CA HIS A 92 -10.38 7.45 10.21
C HIS A 92 -11.86 7.57 10.54
N GLU A 93 -12.37 6.58 11.28
CA GLU A 93 -13.62 6.66 12.00
C GLU A 93 -13.55 7.99 12.74
N THR A 94 -14.35 8.94 12.27
CA THR A 94 -14.55 10.20 12.95
C THR A 94 -15.12 9.81 14.29
N THR A 95 -14.27 9.87 15.31
CA THR A 95 -14.56 9.49 16.68
C THR A 95 -15.77 10.27 17.16
N ALA A 96 -16.93 9.64 17.11
CA ALA A 96 -18.08 10.09 17.87
C ALA A 96 -17.65 10.08 19.36
N PRO A 97 -17.89 11.17 20.13
CA PRO A 97 -17.41 11.27 21.48
C PRO A 97 -18.01 10.14 22.34
N TYR A 98 -17.11 9.36 22.95
CA TYR A 98 -17.44 8.28 23.88
C TYR A 98 -18.30 8.81 25.02
N VAL A 99 -19.54 8.31 25.12
CA VAL A 99 -20.44 8.59 26.25
C VAL A 99 -20.26 7.47 27.28
N PRO A 100 -19.73 7.73 28.48
CA PRO A 100 -19.58 6.71 29.51
C PRO A 100 -20.96 6.38 30.11
N TYR A 101 -21.44 5.15 29.92
CA TYR A 101 -22.56 4.62 30.70
C TYR A 101 -22.05 4.23 32.08
N PHE A 102 -22.34 5.05 33.08
CA PHE A 102 -22.17 4.67 34.48
C PHE A 102 -23.19 3.57 34.81
N ALA A 103 -22.68 2.38 35.13
CA ALA A 103 -23.46 1.30 35.69
C ALA A 103 -23.74 1.59 37.17
N ASN A 104 -25.02 1.77 37.52
CA ASN A 104 -25.45 1.67 38.91
C ASN A 104 -25.88 0.23 39.18
N THR A 105 -24.98 -0.52 39.82
CA THR A 105 -25.28 -1.79 40.49
C THR A 105 -25.95 -1.52 41.84
N VAL A 106 -27.13 -2.08 42.08
CA VAL A 106 -27.55 -2.46 43.45
C VAL A 106 -28.19 -3.85 43.39
N SER A 107 -27.48 -4.80 43.99
CA SER A 107 -27.95 -6.13 44.37
C SER A 107 -28.77 -6.06 45.65
N THR A 108 -29.83 -6.88 45.77
CA THR A 108 -30.05 -7.72 46.97
C THR A 108 -31.05 -8.84 46.66
N SER A 109 -30.54 -10.06 46.77
CA SER A 109 -31.29 -11.31 46.96
C SER A 109 -31.96 -11.33 48.34
N SER A 110 -33.18 -11.85 48.45
CA SER A 110 -33.59 -12.82 49.49
C SER A 110 -35.12 -13.02 49.49
N ALA A 111 -35.55 -14.26 49.19
CA ALA A 111 -36.43 -15.09 50.03
C ALA A 111 -37.15 -16.17 49.19
N HIS A 112 -36.68 -17.42 49.31
CA HIS A 112 -37.49 -18.65 49.12
C HIS A 112 -38.50 -18.78 50.30
N PRO A 113 -39.42 -19.78 50.39
CA PRO A 113 -39.75 -20.91 49.49
C PRO A 113 -41.28 -21.14 49.31
N THR A 114 -41.71 -22.08 48.44
CA THR A 114 -42.53 -23.26 48.81
C THR A 114 -42.90 -24.15 47.61
N ASP A 115 -42.91 -25.44 47.89
CA ASP A 115 -43.33 -26.61 47.11
C ASP A 115 -44.60 -26.46 46.25
N SER A 116 -44.64 -27.15 45.11
CA SER A 116 -45.56 -28.28 44.91
C SER A 116 -45.44 -28.90 43.52
N LEU A 117 -45.37 -30.23 43.49
CA LEU A 117 -45.59 -31.10 42.34
C LEU A 117 -46.94 -30.82 41.66
N THR A 118 -47.04 -31.00 40.33
CA THR A 118 -47.91 -32.03 39.71
C THR A 118 -47.77 -32.12 38.19
N LEU A 119 -47.82 -33.36 37.71
CA LEU A 119 -47.97 -33.78 36.31
C LEU A 119 -49.29 -33.29 35.71
N PHE A 120 -49.30 -33.10 34.39
CA PHE A 120 -50.33 -33.66 33.49
C PHE A 120 -49.68 -34.10 32.18
#